data_AF-A0A962QXS4-F1
#
_entry.id   AF-A0A962QXS4-F1
#
_cell.length_a   1.000
_cell.length_b   1.000
_cell.length_c   1.000
_cell.angle_alpha   90.00
_cell.angle_beta   90.00
_cell.angle_gamma   90.00
#
_symmetry.space_group_name_H-M   'P 1'
#
loop_
_entity.id
_entity.type
_entity.pdbx_description
1 polymer ?
#
loop_
_entity_poly.entity_id
_entity_poly.type
_entity_poly.pdbx_seq_one_letter_code
_entity_poly.pdbx_strand_id
1 'polypeptide(L)'
;MTKIVRKAAYQVFSFDARAFTFGDSVFTFDDMTEFLAQSIRARGLYGFGPLVTSLGGQPEALLAACDISTNVLADPESTLPISDMAALLELAAKRLERPDFSLLLG
;
A
#
# COMPACT_ATOMS: atom_id res chain seq x y z
N MET A 1 8.09 17.16 23.61
CA MET A 1 6.92 16.42 23.08
C MET A 1 7.44 15.21 22.33
N THR A 2 7.30 14.05 22.94
CA THR A 2 7.92 12.78 22.51
C THR A 2 7.14 12.22 21.32
N LYS A 3 7.70 12.28 20.11
CA LYS A 3 7.15 11.56 18.96
C LYS A 3 7.48 10.08 19.13
N ILE A 4 6.51 9.32 19.63
CA ILE A 4 6.53 7.85 19.59
C ILE A 4 6.26 7.48 18.14
N VAL A 5 7.34 7.36 17.36
CA VAL A 5 7.28 6.81 16.01
C VAL A 5 7.00 5.32 16.20
N ARG A 6 5.79 4.89 15.85
CA ARG A 6 5.38 3.49 15.91
C ARG A 6 6.32 2.69 15.01
N LYS A 7 7.25 1.98 15.65
CA LYS A 7 8.13 0.96 15.06
C LYS A 7 7.29 -0.30 14.81
N ALA A 8 6.27 -0.20 13.96
CA ALA A 8 5.66 -1.37 13.34
C ALA A 8 6.55 -1.75 12.16
N ALA A 9 6.91 -3.02 12.08
CA ALA A 9 7.92 -3.56 11.19
C ALA A 9 7.64 -3.23 9.71
N TYR A 10 8.29 -2.19 9.20
CA TYR A 10 8.49 -2.00 7.76
C TYR A 10 9.47 -3.07 7.28
N GLN A 11 9.00 -4.30 7.04
CA GLN A 11 9.65 -5.20 6.09
C GLN A 11 9.30 -4.70 4.68
N VAL A 12 9.74 -3.50 4.35
CA VAL A 12 9.55 -2.89 3.04
C VAL A 12 10.74 -3.29 2.19
N PHE A 13 10.46 -3.91 1.04
CA PHE A 13 11.30 -4.00 -0.15
C PHE A 13 12.77 -3.63 0.06
N SER A 14 13.63 -4.64 0.28
CA SER A 14 15.08 -4.44 0.31
C SER A 14 15.58 -4.13 -1.11
N PHE A 15 15.57 -2.85 -1.49
CA PHE A 15 16.35 -2.32 -2.61
C PHE A 15 17.70 -1.84 -2.06
N ASP A 16 18.81 -2.44 -2.51
CA ASP A 16 20.18 -2.17 -2.05
C ASP A 16 20.71 -0.76 -2.46
N ALA A 17 19.88 0.07 -3.10
CA ALA A 17 20.26 1.40 -3.55
C ALA A 17 20.03 2.47 -2.47
N ARG A 18 21.10 3.13 -2.03
CA ARG A 18 21.04 4.23 -1.03
C ARG A 18 20.41 5.53 -1.54
N ALA A 19 20.39 5.72 -2.86
CA ALA A 19 19.74 6.81 -3.55
C ALA A 19 19.44 6.39 -4.98
N PHE A 20 18.35 6.91 -5.54
CA PHE A 20 18.00 6.74 -6.95
C PHE A 20 17.84 8.11 -7.60
N THR A 21 18.40 8.28 -8.79
CA THR A 21 18.29 9.53 -9.55
C THR A 21 17.29 9.33 -10.67
N PHE A 22 16.25 10.16 -10.72
CA PHE A 22 15.29 10.21 -11.83
C PHE A 22 15.31 11.63 -12.43
N GLY A 23 15.80 11.76 -13.66
CA GLY A 23 16.05 13.08 -14.27
C GLY A 23 17.05 13.90 -13.45
N ASP A 24 16.73 15.17 -13.17
CA ASP A 24 17.56 16.06 -12.36
C ASP A 24 17.32 15.92 -10.83
N SER A 25 16.53 14.94 -10.39
CA SER A 25 16.16 14.76 -8.98
C SER A 25 16.86 13.55 -8.36
N VAL A 26 17.53 13.78 -7.23
CA VAL A 26 18.09 12.72 -6.36
C VAL A 26 17.05 12.39 -5.30
N PHE A 27 16.57 11.15 -5.27
CA PHE A 27 15.71 10.62 -4.23
C PHE A 27 16.55 9.77 -3.27
N THR A 28 16.61 10.17 -2.00
CA THR A 28 17.26 9.38 -0.96
C THR A 28 16.27 8.42 -0.31
N PHE A 29 16.79 7.41 0.39
CA PHE A 29 15.96 6.48 1.14
C PHE A 29 15.13 7.19 2.24
N ASP A 30 15.65 8.29 2.79
CA ASP A 30 14.94 9.12 3.77
C ASP A 30 13.74 9.83 3.11
N ASP A 31 13.94 10.35 1.88
CA ASP A 31 12.86 10.91 1.05
C ASP A 31 11.80 9.85 0.69
N MET A 32 12.21 8.60 0.47
CA MET A 32 11.29 7.48 0.21
C MET A 32 10.44 7.15 1.45
N THR A 33 11.01 7.19 2.65
CA THR A 33 10.22 7.03 3.88
C THR A 33 9.25 8.16 4.12
N GLU A 34 9.62 9.42 3.82
CA GLU A 34 8.68 10.54 3.88
C GLU A 34 7.59 10.43 2.81
N PHE A 35 7.95 9.99 1.60
CA PHE A 35 7.00 9.76 0.52
C PHE A 35 5.98 8.68 0.88
N LEU A 36 6.43 7.55 1.43
CA LEU A 36 5.53 6.45 1.84
C LEU A 36 4.62 6.81 3.01
N ALA A 37 4.97 7.82 3.80
CA ALA A 37 4.12 8.37 4.86
C ALA A 37 3.04 9.34 4.33
N GLN A 38 3.10 9.74 3.06
CA GLN A 38 2.06 10.58 2.46
C GLN A 38 0.75 9.82 2.39
N SER A 39 -0.35 10.52 2.66
CA SER A 39 -1.69 9.96 2.54
C SER A 39 -2.24 10.19 1.13
N ILE A 40 -2.84 9.16 0.56
CA ILE A 40 -3.54 9.17 -0.72
C ILE A 40 -5.01 8.86 -0.51
N ARG A 41 -5.87 9.19 -1.48
CA ARG A 41 -7.29 8.85 -1.43
C ARG A 41 -7.51 7.37 -1.73
N ALA A 42 -8.43 6.76 -0.98
CA ALA A 42 -8.82 5.37 -1.16
C ALA A 42 -9.51 5.10 -2.51
N ARG A 43 -9.86 6.14 -3.29
CA ARG A 43 -10.28 6.02 -4.69
C ARG A 43 -9.32 5.16 -5.55
N GLY A 44 -8.03 5.09 -5.21
CA GLY A 44 -7.09 4.17 -5.87
C GLY A 44 -7.34 2.68 -5.62
N LEU A 45 -8.19 2.33 -4.64
CA LEU A 45 -8.67 0.98 -4.36
C LEU A 45 -10.05 0.71 -4.96
N TYR A 46 -10.55 1.59 -5.83
CA TYR A 46 -11.81 1.35 -6.52
C TYR A 46 -11.76 0.02 -7.29
N GLY A 47 -12.79 -0.81 -7.15
CA GLY A 47 -12.81 -2.15 -7.76
C GLY A 47 -12.01 -3.22 -7.00
N PHE A 48 -11.27 -2.89 -5.94
CA PHE A 48 -10.47 -3.84 -5.17
C PHE A 48 -11.31 -4.99 -4.61
N GLY A 49 -12.41 -4.66 -3.92
CA GLY A 49 -13.32 -5.67 -3.35
C GLY A 49 -13.84 -6.66 -4.40
N PRO A 50 -14.50 -6.17 -5.47
CA PRO A 50 -14.95 -7.02 -6.57
C PRO A 50 -13.84 -7.89 -7.21
N LEU A 51 -12.65 -7.33 -7.42
CA LEU A 51 -11.52 -8.06 -8.00
C LEU A 51 -11.00 -9.16 -7.08
N VAL A 52 -10.83 -8.86 -5.78
CA VAL A 52 -10.41 -9.86 -4.79
C VAL A 52 -11.43 -10.99 -4.72
N THR A 53 -12.72 -10.68 -4.67
CA THR A 53 -13.79 -11.69 -4.63
C THR A 53 -13.82 -12.52 -5.91
N SER A 54 -13.62 -11.93 -7.09
CA SER A 54 -13.61 -12.67 -8.36
C SER A 54 -12.41 -13.63 -8.49
N LEU A 55 -11.30 -13.29 -7.84
CA LEU A 55 -10.12 -14.16 -7.71
C LEU A 55 -10.24 -15.18 -6.56
N GLY A 56 -11.39 -15.26 -5.88
CA GLY A 56 -11.65 -16.21 -4.80
C GLY A 56 -11.14 -15.79 -3.42
N GLY A 57 -10.70 -14.54 -3.27
CA GLY A 57 -10.25 -13.95 -2.01
C GLY A 57 -11.38 -13.38 -1.16
N GLN A 58 -11.00 -12.86 0.01
CA GLN A 58 -11.89 -12.15 0.93
C GLN A 58 -11.32 -10.75 1.21
N PRO A 59 -11.93 -9.67 0.69
CA PRO A 59 -11.40 -8.31 0.81
C PRO A 59 -11.14 -7.87 2.25
N GLU A 60 -12.06 -8.18 3.16
CA GLU A 60 -11.99 -7.81 4.58
C GLU A 60 -10.83 -8.51 5.28
N ALA A 61 -10.53 -9.75 4.89
CA ALA A 61 -9.42 -10.52 5.45
C ALA A 61 -8.04 -10.00 4.99
N LEU A 62 -7.97 -9.40 3.79
CA LEU A 62 -6.76 -8.73 3.30
C LEU A 62 -6.56 -7.39 4.00
N LEU A 63 -7.62 -6.58 4.14
CA LEU A 63 -7.57 -5.30 4.85
C LEU A 63 -7.21 -5.49 6.32
N ALA A 64 -7.83 -6.44 7.01
CA ALA A 64 -7.53 -6.74 8.41
C ALA A 64 -6.09 -7.21 8.61
N ALA A 65 -5.52 -7.94 7.64
CA ALA A 65 -4.12 -8.38 7.70
C ALA A 65 -3.11 -7.22 7.50
N CYS A 66 -3.57 -6.08 7.00
CA CYS A 66 -2.79 -4.84 6.88
C CYS A 66 -3.19 -3.78 7.92
N ASP A 67 -4.02 -4.13 8.92
CA ASP A 67 -4.59 -3.18 9.90
C ASP A 67 -5.37 -2.00 9.26
N ILE A 68 -5.92 -2.21 8.06
CA ILE A 68 -6.69 -1.21 7.32
C ILE A 68 -8.18 -1.37 7.63
N SER A 69 -8.85 -0.27 7.96
CA SER A 69 -10.30 -0.25 8.19
C SER A 69 -11.07 -0.56 6.91
N THR A 70 -12.10 -1.40 6.99
CA THR A 70 -12.98 -1.69 5.84
C THR A 70 -13.73 -0.47 5.30
N ASN A 71 -13.83 0.60 6.10
CA ASN A 71 -14.44 1.86 5.66
C ASN A 71 -13.71 2.48 4.46
N VAL A 72 -12.42 2.17 4.24
CA VAL A 72 -11.68 2.70 3.09
C VAL A 72 -12.24 2.25 1.75
N LEU A 73 -12.90 1.08 1.71
CA LEU A 73 -13.56 0.60 0.49
C LEU A 73 -14.96 1.20 0.30
N ALA A 74 -15.60 1.67 1.38
CA ALA A 74 -16.93 2.25 1.35
C ALA A 74 -16.91 3.75 1.04
N ASP A 75 -15.83 4.44 1.42
CA ASP A 75 -15.64 5.88 1.20
C ASP A 75 -14.39 6.16 0.35
N PRO A 76 -14.55 6.42 -0.96
CA PRO A 76 -13.45 6.75 -1.87
C PRO A 76 -12.69 8.04 -1.52
N GLU A 77 -13.29 8.93 -0.71
CA GLU A 77 -12.65 10.18 -0.28
C GLU A 77 -11.87 10.03 1.03
N SER A 78 -12.01 8.88 1.71
CA SER A 78 -11.14 8.53 2.82
C SER A 78 -9.69 8.44 2.37
N THR A 79 -8.76 8.64 3.31
CA THR A 79 -7.34 8.62 3.02
C THR A 79 -6.62 7.53 3.79
N LEU A 80 -5.59 6.97 3.17
CA LEU A 80 -4.68 5.99 3.77
C LEU A 80 -3.23 6.29 3.36
N PRO A 81 -2.23 5.96 4.19
CA PRO A 81 -0.83 6.03 3.80
C PRO A 81 -0.53 5.25 2.52
N ILE A 82 0.38 5.77 1.69
CA ILE A 82 0.86 5.07 0.49
C ILE A 82 1.44 3.71 0.86
N SER A 83 2.17 3.62 1.97
CA SER A 83 2.72 2.35 2.48
C SER A 83 1.65 1.30 2.77
N ASP A 84 0.54 1.69 3.40
CA ASP A 84 -0.56 0.77 3.72
C ASP A 84 -1.22 0.27 2.42
N MET A 85 -1.43 1.16 1.44
CA MET A 85 -1.94 0.76 0.13
C MET A 85 -0.98 -0.19 -0.59
N ALA A 86 0.32 0.10 -0.61
CA ALA A 86 1.33 -0.73 -1.24
C ALA A 86 1.41 -2.12 -0.58
N ALA A 87 1.39 -2.18 0.76
CA ALA A 87 1.38 -3.42 1.53
C ALA A 87 0.12 -4.26 1.23
N LEU A 88 -1.05 -3.62 1.12
CA LEU A 88 -2.30 -4.29 0.76
C LEU A 88 -2.24 -4.92 -0.63
N LEU A 89 -1.77 -4.16 -1.64
CA LEU A 89 -1.66 -4.65 -3.01
C LEU A 89 -0.66 -5.80 -3.13
N GLU A 90 0.49 -5.70 -2.46
CA GLU A 90 1.49 -6.76 -2.43
C GLU A 90 0.96 -8.02 -1.73
N LEU A 91 0.26 -7.85 -0.60
CA LEU A 91 -0.36 -8.95 0.13
C LEU A 91 -1.43 -9.65 -0.73
N ALA A 92 -2.26 -8.88 -1.42
CA ALA A 92 -3.27 -9.39 -2.34
C ALA A 92 -2.60 -10.20 -3.47
N ALA A 93 -1.58 -9.64 -4.11
CA ALA A 93 -0.82 -10.32 -5.17
C ALA A 93 -0.23 -11.66 -4.71
N LYS A 94 0.33 -11.70 -3.49
CA LYS A 94 0.90 -12.93 -2.90
C LYS A 94 -0.18 -13.96 -2.54
N ARG A 95 -1.25 -13.54 -1.84
CA ARG A 95 -2.30 -14.45 -1.35
C ARG A 95 -3.20 -14.98 -2.47
N LEU A 96 -3.37 -14.21 -3.54
CA LEU A 96 -4.17 -14.59 -4.70
C LEU A 96 -3.33 -15.22 -5.83
N GLU A 97 -2.01 -15.38 -5.62
CA GLU A 97 -1.07 -15.90 -6.62
C GLU A 97 -1.18 -15.16 -7.96
N ARG A 98 -1.27 -13.83 -7.87
CA ARG A 98 -1.44 -12.91 -9.00
C ARG A 98 -0.45 -11.74 -8.90
N PRO A 99 0.78 -11.90 -9.43
CA PRO A 99 1.79 -10.83 -9.38
C PRO A 99 1.40 -9.59 -10.18
N ASP A 100 0.46 -9.71 -11.11
CA ASP A 100 -0.13 -8.65 -11.93
C ASP A 100 -1.40 -8.02 -11.31
N PHE A 101 -1.73 -8.33 -10.04
CA PHE A 101 -2.96 -7.88 -9.38
C PHE A 101 -3.19 -6.36 -9.48
N SER A 102 -2.15 -5.54 -9.28
CA SER A 102 -2.27 -4.09 -9.38
C SER A 102 -2.58 -3.60 -10.80
N LEU A 103 -2.15 -4.32 -11.83
CA LEU A 103 -2.48 -4.01 -13.22
C LEU A 103 -3.94 -4.36 -13.56
N LEU A 104 -4.48 -5.41 -12.92
CA LEU A 104 -5.88 -5.81 -13.06
C LEU A 104 -6.85 -4.84 -12.37
N LEU A 105 -6.36 -4.07 -11.39
CA LEU A 105 -7.16 -3.12 -10.64
C LEU A 105 -7.50 -1.86 -11.46
N GLY A 106 -6.62 -1.43 -12.36
CA GLY A 106 -6.84 -0.34 -13.33
C GLY A 106 -6.40 1.03 -12.86
#